data_AF-A0A6J5VWK0-F1
#
_entry.id   AF-A0A6J5VWK0-F1
#
_cell.length_a   1.000
_cell.length_b   1.000
_cell.length_c   1.000
_cell.angle_alpha   90.00
_cell.angle_beta   90.00
_cell.angle_gamma   90.00
#
_symmetry.space_group_name_H-M   'P 1'
#
loop_
_entity.id
_entity.type
_entity.pdbx_description
1 polymer ?
#
loop_
_entity_poly.entity_id
_entity_poly.type
_entity_poly.pdbx_seq_one_letter_code
_entity_poly.pdbx_strand_id
1 'polypeptide(L)'
;MDAYYAGQDGTPVKISNAFCIFERHAGNILWRHTEVTIPNKVITEVRPEVTLVVRMVAVVGNYDYIIDWVFKPSGSIKLEVGLTGVLETEGVKYTKTDEIEEEVYGTLVADNTIAVNHDHFLTYHL
;
A
#
# COMPACT_ATOMS: atom_id res chain seq x y z
N MET A 1 16.43 -4.85 6.49
CA MET A 1 16.58 -5.11 7.93
C MET A 1 15.92 -6.44 8.23
N ASP A 2 16.60 -7.31 8.95
CA ASP A 2 16.09 -8.63 9.33
C ASP A 2 15.24 -8.51 10.60
N ALA A 3 14.33 -9.47 10.80
CA ALA A 3 13.53 -9.61 12.02
C ALA A 3 13.57 -11.06 12.52
N TYR A 4 13.15 -11.27 13.76
CA TYR A 4 12.95 -12.59 14.34
C TYR A 4 11.58 -12.66 15.02
N TYR A 5 10.94 -13.82 14.96
CA TYR A 5 9.75 -14.14 15.75
C TYR A 5 9.95 -15.48 16.47
N ALA A 6 9.11 -15.77 17.47
CA ALA A 6 9.14 -17.05 18.17
C ALA A 6 8.31 -18.10 17.42
N GLY A 7 8.92 -19.25 17.10
CA GLY A 7 8.21 -20.44 16.63
C GLY A 7 7.27 -21.00 17.70
N GLN A 8 6.42 -21.95 17.31
CA GLN A 8 5.47 -22.58 18.23
C GLN A 8 6.15 -23.29 19.42
N ASP A 9 7.40 -23.72 19.24
CA ASP A 9 8.26 -24.35 20.23
C ASP A 9 9.15 -23.34 20.99
N GLY A 10 9.03 -22.05 20.70
CA GLY A 10 9.86 -20.99 21.27
C GLY A 10 11.20 -20.77 20.55
N THR A 11 11.52 -21.54 19.51
CA THR A 11 12.75 -21.36 18.75
C THR A 11 12.69 -20.05 17.93
N PRO A 12 13.73 -19.20 17.94
CA PRO A 12 13.73 -17.96 17.16
C PRO A 12 13.81 -18.27 15.66
N VAL A 13 12.85 -17.76 14.90
CA VAL A 13 12.78 -17.89 13.44
C VAL A 13 13.16 -16.56 12.79
N LYS A 14 14.16 -16.60 11.92
CA LYS A 14 14.64 -15.43 11.17
C LYS A 14 13.73 -15.12 9.98
N ILE A 15 13.39 -13.84 9.81
CA ILE A 15 12.84 -13.28 8.58
C ILE A 15 13.88 -12.32 7.99
N SER A 16 14.53 -12.73 6.91
CA SER A 16 15.48 -11.87 6.20
C SER A 16 14.74 -10.76 5.45
N ASN A 17 15.30 -9.54 5.44
CA ASN A 17 14.73 -8.39 4.74
C ASN A 17 13.27 -8.05 5.11
N ALA A 18 12.88 -8.30 6.36
CA ALA A 18 11.54 -8.00 6.88
C ALA A 18 11.11 -6.54 6.70
N PHE A 19 12.07 -5.60 6.76
CA PHE A 19 11.84 -4.19 6.47
C PHE A 19 12.83 -3.66 5.44
N CYS A 20 12.37 -2.76 4.58
CA CYS A 20 13.24 -1.88 3.80
C CYS A 20 13.05 -0.42 4.21
N ILE A 21 14.14 0.34 4.12
CA ILE A 21 14.17 1.77 4.45
C ILE A 21 14.83 2.48 3.28
N PHE A 22 14.16 3.47 2.72
CA PHE A 22 14.66 4.19 1.55
C PHE A 22 14.14 5.61 1.49
N GLU A 23 14.91 6.49 0.84
CA GLU A 23 14.45 7.81 0.45
C GLU A 23 13.65 7.72 -0.84
N ARG A 24 12.50 8.41 -0.88
CA ARG A 24 11.63 8.48 -2.06
C ARG A 24 11.66 9.89 -2.63
N HIS A 25 12.17 10.01 -3.86
CA HIS A 25 12.17 11.23 -4.67
C HIS A 25 10.99 11.20 -5.66
N ALA A 26 9.77 11.39 -5.16
CA ALA A 26 8.55 11.27 -5.97
C ALA A 26 8.27 12.48 -6.89
N GLY A 27 9.21 13.42 -7.01
CA GLY A 27 8.99 14.69 -7.73
C GLY A 27 8.06 15.67 -7.01
N ASN A 28 7.72 15.39 -5.75
CA ASN A 28 6.89 16.26 -4.93
C ASN A 28 7.61 17.58 -4.62
N ILE A 29 6.86 18.68 -4.63
CA ILE A 29 7.33 20.00 -4.19
C ILE A 29 7.09 20.10 -2.68
N LEU A 30 8.16 20.34 -1.90
CA LEU A 30 8.02 20.61 -0.47
C LEU A 30 7.37 21.98 -0.25
N TRP A 31 7.91 23.00 -0.91
CA TRP A 31 7.29 24.32 -1.02
C TRP A 31 7.87 25.08 -2.22
N ARG A 32 7.12 26.09 -2.68
CA ARG A 32 7.56 27.01 -3.74
C ARG A 32 6.98 28.40 -3.54
N HIS A 33 7.67 29.41 -4.03
CA HIS A 33 7.15 30.78 -4.11
C HIS A 33 7.67 31.48 -5.36
N THR A 34 6.83 32.30 -5.98
CA THR A 34 7.20 33.19 -7.08
C THR A 34 6.64 34.58 -6.79
N GLU A 35 7.52 35.54 -6.57
CA GLU A 35 7.20 36.96 -6.33
C GLU A 35 7.41 37.75 -7.62
N VAL A 36 6.39 38.53 -7.99
CA VAL A 36 6.32 39.31 -9.23
C VAL A 36 5.91 40.76 -9.01
N THR A 37 5.54 41.14 -7.78
CA THR A 37 5.03 42.46 -7.43
C THR A 37 6.14 43.45 -7.10
N ILE A 38 7.38 42.99 -6.93
CA ILE A 38 8.54 43.86 -6.73
C ILE A 38 8.94 44.48 -8.08
N PRO A 39 8.97 45.81 -8.21
CA PRO A 39 9.28 46.46 -9.49
C PRO A 39 10.61 45.97 -10.10
N ASN A 40 10.55 45.58 -11.37
CA ASN A 40 11.68 45.08 -12.16
C ASN A 40 12.38 43.84 -11.57
N LYS A 41 11.69 43.03 -10.73
CA LYS A 41 12.23 41.79 -10.18
C LYS A 41 11.24 40.63 -10.31
N VAL A 42 11.76 39.48 -10.74
CA VAL A 42 11.08 38.19 -10.63
C VAL A 42 11.94 37.32 -9.71
N ILE A 43 11.39 36.91 -8.58
CA ILE A 43 12.09 36.06 -7.60
C ILE A 43 11.34 34.73 -7.54
N THR A 44 12.04 33.62 -7.77
CA THR A 44 11.45 32.27 -7.70
C THR A 44 12.34 31.39 -6.83
N GLU A 45 11.71 30.65 -5.92
CA GLU A 45 12.36 29.68 -5.06
C GLU A 45 11.49 28.42 -4.98
N VAL A 46 12.13 27.25 -5.07
CA VAL A 46 11.47 25.93 -4.97
C VAL A 46 12.36 24.98 -4.18
N ARG A 47 11.75 24.16 -3.34
CA ARG A 47 12.43 23.07 -2.64
C ARG A 47 11.71 21.74 -2.91
N PRO A 48 12.44 20.69 -3.32
CA PRO A 48 11.85 19.37 -3.50
C PRO A 48 11.60 18.68 -2.15
N GLU A 49 10.57 17.85 -2.09
CA GLU A 49 10.32 16.96 -0.96
C GLU A 49 11.07 15.64 -1.17
N VAL A 50 11.87 15.25 -0.19
CA VAL A 50 12.47 13.92 -0.08
C VAL A 50 11.89 13.26 1.16
N THR A 51 11.16 12.17 0.99
CA THR A 51 10.51 11.47 2.11
C THR A 51 11.27 10.21 2.48
N LEU A 52 11.40 9.92 3.77
CA LEU A 52 11.92 8.65 4.26
C LEU A 52 10.77 7.66 4.40
N VAL A 53 10.88 6.50 3.76
CA VAL A 53 9.88 5.43 3.83
C VAL A 53 10.44 4.26 4.60
N VAL A 54 9.71 3.79 5.61
CA VAL A 54 9.92 2.49 6.26
C VAL A 54 8.79 1.58 5.83
N ARG A 55 9.13 0.51 5.09
CA ARG A 55 8.17 -0.41 4.48
C ARG A 55 8.34 -1.82 5.04
N MET A 56 7.22 -2.47 5.28
CA MET A 56 7.12 -3.93 5.38
C MET A 56 6.02 -4.47 4.46
N VAL A 57 6.08 -5.76 4.16
CA VAL A 57 5.02 -6.46 3.45
C VAL A 57 4.61 -7.68 4.26
N ALA A 58 3.33 -7.81 4.57
CA ALA A 58 2.76 -8.98 5.24
C ALA A 58 1.95 -9.79 4.24
N VAL A 59 2.23 -11.08 4.14
CA VAL A 59 1.46 -12.02 3.33
C VAL A 59 0.63 -12.89 4.26
N VAL A 60 -0.70 -12.88 4.10
CA VAL A 60 -1.62 -13.68 4.90
C VAL A 60 -2.52 -14.45 3.96
N GLY A 61 -2.23 -15.75 3.81
CA GLY A 61 -2.91 -16.60 2.84
C GLY A 61 -2.71 -16.08 1.42
N ASN A 62 -3.80 -15.67 0.79
CA ASN A 62 -3.86 -15.19 -0.59
C ASN A 62 -3.57 -13.69 -0.76
N TYR A 63 -3.53 -12.90 0.32
CA TYR A 63 -3.36 -11.43 0.25
C TYR A 63 -1.99 -10.94 0.71
N ASP A 64 -1.51 -9.89 0.04
CA ASP A 64 -0.29 -9.16 0.33
C ASP A 64 -0.63 -7.72 0.75
N TYR A 65 -0.22 -7.34 1.96
CA TYR A 65 -0.41 -6.01 2.53
C TYR A 65 0.92 -5.27 2.61
N ILE A 66 1.06 -4.19 1.84
CA ILE A 66 2.23 -3.30 1.85
C ILE A 66 1.95 -2.18 2.84
N ILE A 67 2.74 -2.06 3.91
CA ILE A 67 2.55 -1.07 4.96
C ILE A 67 3.73 -0.10 4.95
N ASP A 68 3.44 1.17 4.69
CA ASP A 68 4.43 2.25 4.64
C ASP A 68 4.21 3.26 5.77
N TRP A 69 5.27 3.53 6.51
CA TRP A 69 5.42 4.74 7.33
C TRP A 69 6.26 5.75 6.56
N VAL A 70 5.66 6.87 6.19
CA VAL A 70 6.29 7.91 5.37
C VAL A 70 6.54 9.14 6.21
N PHE A 71 7.80 9.46 6.45
CA PHE A 71 8.25 10.63 7.20
C PHE A 71 8.62 11.75 6.23
N LYS A 72 8.04 12.93 6.45
CA LYS A 72 8.25 14.11 5.60
C LYS A 72 9.10 15.16 6.33
N PRO A 73 9.97 15.90 5.62
CA PRO A 73 10.75 16.99 6.22
C PRO A 73 9.89 18.12 6.82
N SER A 74 8.62 18.22 6.42
CA SER A 74 7.63 19.13 7.02
C SER A 74 7.23 18.76 8.46
N GLY A 75 7.66 17.60 8.97
CA GLY A 75 7.22 17.02 10.25
C GLY A 75 5.98 16.14 10.14
N SER A 76 5.39 16.01 8.95
CA SER A 76 4.23 15.13 8.73
C SER A 76 4.63 13.65 8.71
N ILE A 77 3.80 12.81 9.32
CA ILE A 77 3.87 11.34 9.22
C ILE A 77 2.64 10.88 8.43
N LYS A 78 2.86 10.16 7.32
CA LYS A 78 1.78 9.58 6.52
C LYS A 78 1.86 8.06 6.59
N LEU A 79 0.72 7.45 6.91
CA LEU A 79 0.50 6.01 6.85
C LEU A 79 -0.13 5.68 5.51
N GLU A 80 0.46 4.75 4.76
CA GLU A 80 -0.09 4.24 3.50
C GLU A 80 -0.20 2.71 3.57
N VAL A 81 -1.30 2.15 3.09
CA VAL A 81 -1.46 0.70 2.90
C VAL A 81 -1.77 0.42 1.43
N GLY A 82 -1.00 -0.49 0.83
CA GLY A 82 -1.28 -1.09 -0.47
C GLY A 82 -1.79 -2.51 -0.32
N LEU A 83 -2.76 -2.90 -1.13
CA LEU A 83 -3.29 -4.27 -1.18
C LEU A 83 -2.97 -4.87 -2.55
N THR A 84 -2.45 -6.09 -2.55
CA THR A 84 -2.23 -6.91 -3.75
C THR A 84 -2.34 -8.39 -3.38
N GLY A 85 -1.87 -9.29 -4.25
CA GLY A 85 -1.97 -10.74 -4.08
C GLY A 85 -2.99 -11.36 -5.02
N VAL A 86 -3.68 -12.39 -4.55
CA VAL A 86 -4.63 -13.20 -5.32
C VAL A 86 -6.02 -13.09 -4.69
N LEU A 87 -7.04 -12.88 -5.52
CA LEU A 87 -8.43 -12.84 -5.05
C LEU A 87 -8.83 -14.19 -4.43
N GLU A 88 -9.57 -14.15 -3.33
CA GLU A 88 -10.26 -15.36 -2.85
C GLU A 88 -11.40 -15.69 -3.81
N THR A 89 -11.45 -16.95 -4.26
CA THR A 89 -12.34 -17.35 -5.35
C THR A 89 -13.32 -18.45 -4.97
N GLU A 90 -14.56 -18.30 -5.43
CA GLU A 90 -15.58 -19.35 -5.43
C GLU A 90 -15.67 -20.02 -6.80
N GLY A 91 -15.65 -21.36 -6.81
CA GLY A 91 -15.80 -22.16 -8.02
C GLY A 91 -17.27 -22.34 -8.40
N VAL A 92 -17.62 -22.00 -9.64
CA VAL A 92 -19.01 -21.93 -10.12
C VAL A 92 -19.18 -22.59 -11.50
N LYS A 93 -20.41 -22.92 -11.89
CA LYS A 93 -20.67 -23.65 -13.14
C LYS A 93 -20.72 -22.77 -14.39
N TYR A 94 -20.97 -21.47 -14.22
CA TYR A 94 -21.07 -20.52 -15.32
C TYR A 94 -19.72 -20.02 -15.80
N THR A 95 -19.66 -19.71 -17.09
CA THR A 95 -18.51 -19.13 -17.80
C THR A 95 -18.77 -17.69 -18.25
N LYS A 96 -20.04 -17.27 -18.26
CA LYS A 96 -20.45 -15.93 -18.67
C LYS A 96 -21.48 -15.35 -17.72
N THR A 97 -21.57 -14.03 -17.68
CA THR A 97 -22.47 -13.32 -16.76
C THR A 97 -23.95 -13.51 -17.08
N ASP A 98 -24.31 -13.80 -18.32
CA ASP A 98 -25.70 -14.06 -18.75
C ASP A 98 -26.21 -15.45 -18.37
N GLU A 99 -25.32 -16.37 -17.96
CA GLU A 99 -25.67 -17.69 -17.42
C GLU A 99 -26.06 -17.65 -15.93
N ILE A 100 -25.92 -16.49 -15.28
CA ILE A 100 -26.20 -16.31 -13.86
C ILE A 100 -27.69 -16.03 -13.66
N GLU A 101 -28.42 -17.02 -13.15
CA GLU A 101 -29.86 -16.93 -12.86
C GLU A 101 -30.18 -16.77 -11.36
N GLU A 102 -29.14 -16.70 -10.51
CA GLU A 102 -29.25 -16.62 -9.06
C GLU A 102 -28.58 -15.36 -8.48
N GLU A 103 -28.83 -15.10 -7.20
CA GLU A 103 -28.14 -14.03 -6.48
C GLU A 103 -26.69 -14.44 -6.19
N VAL A 104 -25.74 -13.60 -6.62
CA VAL A 104 -24.31 -13.86 -6.51
C VAL A 104 -23.64 -12.77 -5.66
N TYR A 105 -22.82 -13.18 -4.70
CA TYR A 105 -22.10 -12.28 -3.78
C TYR A 105 -20.65 -12.05 -4.23
N GLY A 106 -20.45 -11.66 -5.49
CA GLY A 106 -19.13 -11.43 -6.06
C GLY A 106 -19.17 -11.04 -7.52
N THR A 107 -18.00 -11.04 -8.16
CA THR A 107 -17.85 -10.75 -9.60
C THR A 107 -17.27 -11.96 -10.33
N LEU A 108 -17.86 -12.37 -11.45
CA LEU A 108 -17.27 -13.36 -12.35
C LEU A 108 -16.03 -12.75 -13.03
N VAL A 109 -14.85 -13.19 -12.61
CA VAL A 109 -13.56 -12.62 -13.07
C VAL A 109 -12.85 -13.49 -14.11
N ALA A 110 -13.24 -14.76 -14.20
CA ALA A 110 -12.83 -15.72 -15.22
C ALA A 110 -13.87 -16.83 -15.34
N ASP A 111 -13.78 -17.68 -16.36
CA ASP A 111 -14.62 -18.87 -16.50
C ASP A 111 -14.64 -19.65 -15.18
N ASN A 112 -15.83 -20.02 -14.71
CA ASN A 112 -16.04 -20.81 -13.51
C ASN A 112 -15.52 -20.18 -12.21
N THR A 113 -15.20 -18.88 -12.20
CA THR A 113 -14.45 -18.24 -11.10
C THR A 113 -15.06 -16.91 -10.66
N ILE A 114 -15.66 -16.88 -9.47
CA ILE A 114 -16.08 -15.65 -8.83
C ILE A 114 -15.04 -15.15 -7.85
N ALA A 115 -14.75 -13.86 -7.89
CA ALA A 115 -14.12 -13.14 -6.78
C ALA A 115 -15.20 -12.68 -5.80
N VAL A 116 -15.21 -13.26 -4.59
CA VAL A 116 -16.23 -13.01 -3.58
C VAL A 116 -16.08 -11.61 -3.00
N ASN A 117 -17.20 -10.90 -2.81
CA ASN A 117 -17.20 -9.58 -2.18
C ASN A 117 -16.73 -9.69 -0.72
N HIS A 118 -15.84 -8.80 -0.30
CA HIS A 118 -15.34 -8.73 1.07
C HIS A 118 -14.74 -7.34 1.35
N ASP A 119 -14.54 -7.04 2.63
CA ASP A 119 -13.98 -5.78 3.09
C ASP A 119 -12.59 -5.97 3.73
N HIS A 120 -11.78 -4.93 3.66
CA HIS A 120 -10.50 -4.83 4.36
C HIS A 120 -10.55 -3.70 5.37
N PHE A 121 -10.60 -4.04 6.66
CA PHE A 121 -10.61 -3.06 7.75
C PHE A 121 -9.24 -2.99 8.42
N LEU A 122 -8.67 -1.78 8.47
CA LEU A 122 -7.37 -1.53 9.10
C LEU A 122 -7.54 -0.58 10.28
N THR A 123 -6.95 -0.95 11.42
CA THR A 123 -6.96 -0.15 12.65
C THR A 123 -5.53 0.09 13.10
N TYR A 124 -5.23 1.33 13.47
CA TYR A 124 -3.95 1.73 14.02
C TYR A 124 -4.08 2.11 15.48
N HIS A 125 -3.09 1.72 16.28
CA HIS A 125 -2.84 2.34 17.57
C HIS A 125 -1.80 3.44 17.37
N LEU A 126 -2.15 4.68 17.69
CA LEU A 126 -1.31 5.86 17.57
C LEU A 126 -0.93 6.39 18.95
#